data_AF-A0A9D2F6U7-F1
#
_entry.id   AF-A0A9D2F6U7-F1
#
_cell.length_a   1.000
_cell.length_b   1.000
_cell.length_c   1.000
_cell.angle_alpha   90.00
_cell.angle_beta   90.00
_cell.angle_gamma   90.00
#
_symmetry.space_group_name_H-M   'P 1'
#
loop_
_entity.id
_entity.type
_entity.pdbx_description
1 polymer ?
#
loop_
_entity_poly.entity_id
_entity_poly.type
_entity_poly.pdbx_seq_one_letter_code
_entity_poly.pdbx_strand_id
1 'polypeptide(L)'
;MFVLRGLDGKIVTSTEWGKEEKEEQYETYEQAQHALQEIEKSLPKGMFRIVALDCERCGGNNDVTVFHVNDEPKAFCQNCRVDLFARKNPVGRPSVGITKKVSLTLPENEWTWFEEKANGNRSQFLRHLVWEAQSPENEWNNYACLGYAIAGAKKLGYDEEKIQELVRAIYGEFDWKSVPVAEKIYTESDY
;
A
#
# COMPACT_ATOMS: atom_id res chain seq x y z
N MET A 1 -3.27 -33.87 -12.73
CA MET A 1 -2.75 -33.40 -14.04
C MET A 1 -1.36 -34.02 -14.23
N PHE A 2 -1.06 -34.54 -15.41
CA PHE A 2 0.25 -35.10 -15.75
C PHE A 2 0.94 -34.17 -16.75
N VAL A 3 2.25 -34.00 -16.61
CA VAL A 3 3.05 -33.17 -17.52
C VAL A 3 4.31 -33.89 -17.95
N LEU A 4 4.80 -33.53 -19.13
CA LEU A 4 6.11 -33.97 -19.60
C LEU A 4 7.19 -33.12 -18.92
N ARG A 5 8.20 -33.78 -18.34
CA ARG A 5 9.40 -33.09 -17.83
C ARG A 5 10.64 -33.53 -18.57
N GLY A 6 11.47 -32.55 -18.93
CA GLY A 6 12.84 -32.79 -19.38
C GLY A 6 13.73 -33.34 -18.25
N LEU A 7 14.91 -33.86 -18.60
CA LEU A 7 15.90 -34.33 -17.62
C LEU A 7 16.42 -33.21 -16.72
N ASP A 8 16.37 -31.96 -17.18
CA ASP A 8 16.69 -30.76 -16.40
C ASP A 8 15.61 -30.39 -15.36
N GLY A 9 14.52 -31.15 -15.32
CA GLY A 9 13.42 -30.96 -14.38
C GLY A 9 12.41 -29.89 -14.82
N LYS A 10 12.59 -29.26 -15.98
CA LYS A 10 11.65 -28.26 -16.50
C LYS A 10 10.38 -28.92 -17.04
N ILE A 11 9.26 -28.25 -16.80
CA ILE A 11 7.96 -28.63 -17.37
C ILE A 11 7.95 -28.20 -18.83
N VAL A 12 7.72 -29.16 -19.73
CA VAL A 12 7.57 -28.89 -21.16
C VAL A 12 6.07 -28.71 -21.43
N THR A 13 5.68 -27.51 -21.86
CA THR A 13 4.28 -27.16 -22.15
C THR A 13 4.00 -27.25 -23.66
N SER A 14 2.74 -27.46 -24.03
CA SER A 14 2.29 -27.68 -25.42
C SER A 14 2.57 -26.52 -26.39
N THR A 15 2.98 -25.35 -25.90
CA THR A 15 3.36 -24.20 -26.72
C THR A 15 4.56 -24.45 -27.64
N GLU A 16 5.30 -25.55 -27.47
CA GLU A 16 6.39 -25.95 -28.36
C GLU A 16 6.02 -27.06 -29.36
N TRP A 17 4.80 -27.60 -29.32
CA TRP A 17 4.40 -28.76 -30.13
C TRP A 17 3.38 -28.34 -31.20
N GLY A 18 3.64 -28.79 -32.42
CA GLY A 18 2.94 -28.36 -33.64
C GLY A 18 1.42 -28.51 -33.58
N LYS A 19 0.76 -27.63 -34.33
CA LYS A 19 -0.69 -27.51 -34.52
C LYS A 19 -1.33 -28.85 -34.90
N GLU A 20 -1.92 -29.53 -33.92
CA GLU A 20 -3.12 -30.38 -34.01
C GLU A 20 -3.39 -30.94 -32.61
N GLU A 21 -4.06 -30.14 -31.77
CA GLU A 21 -4.46 -30.55 -30.42
C GLU A 21 -5.58 -31.59 -30.52
N LYS A 22 -5.25 -32.88 -30.35
CA LYS A 22 -6.24 -33.91 -30.02
C LYS A 22 -6.30 -34.06 -28.51
N GLU A 23 -7.40 -33.62 -27.91
CA GLU A 23 -7.72 -33.95 -26.51
C GLU A 23 -8.23 -35.40 -26.43
N GLU A 24 -7.54 -36.25 -25.69
CA GLU A 24 -8.03 -37.57 -25.30
C GLU A 24 -8.57 -37.52 -23.86
N GLN A 25 -9.84 -37.90 -23.69
CA GLN A 25 -10.50 -37.96 -22.38
C GLN A 25 -10.49 -39.39 -21.83
N TYR A 26 -10.15 -39.53 -20.56
CA TYR A 26 -10.14 -40.80 -19.83
C TYR A 26 -11.14 -40.75 -18.69
N GLU A 27 -11.91 -41.81 -18.48
CA GLU A 27 -12.96 -41.86 -17.45
C GLU A 27 -12.38 -42.02 -16.05
N THR A 28 -11.20 -42.64 -15.92
CA THR A 28 -10.53 -42.84 -14.63
C THR A 28 -9.05 -42.48 -14.66
N TYR A 29 -8.50 -42.16 -13.48
CA TYR A 29 -7.08 -41.85 -13.30
C TYR A 29 -6.17 -43.03 -13.68
N GLU A 30 -6.61 -44.26 -13.40
CA GLU A 30 -5.88 -45.49 -13.71
C GLU A 30 -5.78 -45.72 -15.22
N GLN A 31 -6.85 -45.41 -15.97
CA GLN A 31 -6.84 -45.47 -17.44
C GLN A 31 -5.85 -44.46 -18.03
N ALA A 32 -5.85 -43.22 -17.50
CA ALA A 32 -4.90 -42.20 -17.92
C ALA A 32 -3.45 -42.62 -17.60
N GLN A 33 -3.19 -43.21 -16.43
CA GLN A 33 -1.86 -43.71 -16.07
C GLN A 33 -1.38 -44.82 -17.01
N HIS A 34 -2.25 -45.77 -17.36
CA HIS A 34 -1.88 -46.85 -18.26
C HIS A 34 -1.57 -46.33 -19.67
N ALA A 35 -2.39 -45.43 -20.21
CA ALA A 35 -2.15 -44.81 -21.51
C ALA A 35 -0.82 -44.03 -21.54
N LEU A 36 -0.51 -43.32 -20.45
CA LEU A 36 0.76 -42.60 -20.30
C LEU A 36 1.96 -43.56 -20.25
N GLN A 37 1.87 -44.70 -19.57
CA GLN A 37 2.95 -45.71 -19.56
C GLN A 37 3.22 -46.27 -20.96
N GLU A 38 2.19 -46.48 -21.76
CA GLU A 38 2.35 -46.92 -23.16
C GLU A 38 3.02 -45.82 -24.01
N ILE A 39 2.64 -44.55 -23.82
CA ILE A 39 3.31 -43.42 -24.47
C ILE A 39 4.79 -43.35 -24.05
N GLU A 40 5.11 -43.51 -22.76
CA GLU A 40 6.48 -43.51 -22.26
C GLU A 40 7.34 -44.63 -22.87
N LYS A 41 6.77 -45.82 -23.11
CA LYS A 41 7.44 -46.93 -23.82
C LYS A 41 7.70 -46.62 -25.29
N SER A 42 6.82 -45.83 -25.92
CA SER A 42 6.93 -45.46 -27.34
C SER A 42 7.94 -44.33 -27.60
N LEU A 43 8.30 -43.56 -26.56
CA LEU A 43 9.28 -42.49 -26.64
C LEU A 43 10.73 -43.02 -26.59
N PRO A 44 11.69 -42.34 -27.25
CA PRO A 44 13.10 -42.72 -27.17
C PRO A 44 13.59 -42.76 -25.72
N LYS A 45 14.17 -43.90 -25.30
CA LYS A 45 14.72 -44.07 -23.95
C LYS A 45 15.72 -42.96 -23.63
N GLY A 46 15.49 -42.25 -22.52
CA GLY A 46 16.40 -41.21 -22.02
C GLY A 46 16.07 -39.78 -22.46
N MET A 47 14.98 -39.54 -23.20
CA MET A 47 14.63 -38.20 -23.66
C MET A 47 13.68 -37.45 -22.69
N PHE A 48 12.65 -38.13 -22.18
CA PHE A 48 11.65 -37.55 -21.27
C PHE A 48 11.15 -38.60 -20.27
N ARG A 49 10.48 -38.13 -19.20
CA ARG A 49 9.70 -38.97 -18.28
C ARG A 49 8.35 -38.34 -18.00
N ILE A 50 7.33 -39.16 -17.77
CA ILE A 50 6.01 -38.69 -17.36
C ILE A 50 5.96 -38.72 -15.84
N VAL A 51 5.66 -37.58 -15.22
CA VAL A 51 5.54 -37.49 -13.76
C VAL A 51 4.19 -36.91 -13.38
N ALA A 52 3.62 -37.46 -12.30
CA ALA A 52 2.50 -36.81 -11.63
C ALA A 52 2.98 -35.45 -11.12
N LEU A 53 2.21 -34.41 -11.42
CA LEU A 53 2.58 -33.06 -11.03
C LEU A 53 2.06 -32.76 -9.63
N ASP A 54 2.98 -32.56 -8.70
CA ASP A 54 2.66 -32.12 -7.35
C ASP A 54 2.62 -30.59 -7.27
N CYS A 55 1.78 -30.07 -6.39
CA CYS A 55 1.78 -28.66 -6.04
C CYS A 55 3.14 -28.26 -5.46
N GLU A 56 3.81 -27.29 -6.07
CA GLU A 56 5.12 -26.82 -5.62
C GLU A 56 5.09 -26.21 -4.21
N ARG A 57 3.91 -25.80 -3.74
CA ARG A 57 3.74 -25.17 -2.42
C ARG A 57 3.45 -26.15 -1.29
N CYS A 58 2.67 -27.20 -1.53
CA CYS A 58 2.23 -28.10 -0.46
C CYS A 58 2.46 -29.59 -0.75
N GLY A 59 2.99 -29.94 -1.92
CA GLY A 59 3.17 -31.33 -2.35
C GLY A 59 1.86 -32.08 -2.64
N GLY A 60 0.70 -31.40 -2.55
CA GLY A 60 -0.59 -32.02 -2.84
C GLY A 60 -0.85 -32.17 -4.34
N ASN A 61 -1.63 -33.19 -4.70
CA ASN A 61 -1.95 -33.55 -6.10
C ASN A 61 -3.41 -33.26 -6.50
N ASN A 62 -4.21 -32.69 -5.57
CA ASN A 62 -5.62 -32.39 -5.83
C ASN A 62 -5.79 -31.18 -6.75
N ASP A 63 -6.38 -31.40 -7.93
CA ASP A 63 -6.70 -30.35 -8.91
C ASP A 63 -5.54 -29.35 -9.14
N VAL A 64 -4.40 -29.90 -9.57
CA VAL A 64 -3.17 -29.14 -9.87
C VAL A 64 -3.25 -28.55 -11.28
N THR A 65 -2.96 -27.26 -11.40
CA THR A 65 -2.91 -26.51 -12.66
C THR A 65 -1.57 -25.78 -12.78
N VAL A 66 -1.05 -25.66 -14.02
CA VAL A 66 0.19 -24.94 -14.34
C VAL A 66 -0.14 -23.49 -14.70
N PHE A 67 0.58 -22.53 -14.09
CA PHE A 67 0.53 -21.10 -14.42
C PHE A 67 1.91 -20.62 -14.82
N HIS A 68 1.98 -19.58 -15.65
CA HIS A 68 3.24 -18.88 -15.91
C HIS A 68 3.33 -17.69 -14.96
N VAL A 69 4.34 -17.68 -14.09
CA VAL A 69 4.65 -16.57 -13.19
C VAL A 69 6.04 -16.06 -13.57
N ASN A 70 6.13 -14.83 -14.10
CA ASN A 70 7.36 -14.27 -14.66
C ASN A 70 8.01 -15.18 -15.72
N ASP A 71 7.20 -15.69 -16.66
CA ASP A 71 7.61 -16.63 -17.72
C ASP A 71 8.14 -18.00 -17.25
N GLU A 72 8.06 -18.31 -15.95
CA GLU A 72 8.35 -19.64 -15.43
C GLU A 72 7.06 -20.44 -15.18
N PRO A 73 6.95 -21.69 -15.68
CA PRO A 73 5.81 -22.55 -15.37
C PRO A 73 5.89 -23.01 -13.91
N LYS A 74 4.83 -22.74 -13.14
CA LYS A 74 4.65 -23.13 -11.73
C LYS A 74 3.37 -23.95 -11.55
N ALA A 75 3.43 -25.02 -10.77
CA ALA A 75 2.29 -25.91 -10.52
C ALA A 75 1.66 -25.69 -9.14
N PHE A 76 0.35 -25.41 -9.08
CA PHE A 76 -0.38 -25.20 -7.82
C PHE A 76 -1.70 -25.98 -7.76
N CYS A 77 -1.97 -26.64 -6.63
CA CYS A 77 -3.27 -27.27 -6.33
C CYS A 77 -4.36 -26.22 -6.08
N GLN A 78 -5.64 -26.61 -6.20
CA GLN A 78 -6.78 -25.72 -5.96
C GLN A 78 -6.67 -24.92 -4.65
N ASN A 79 -6.35 -25.58 -3.54
CA ASN A 79 -6.22 -24.91 -2.24
C ASN A 79 -5.07 -23.88 -2.22
N CYS A 80 -3.92 -24.22 -2.80
CA CYS A 80 -2.79 -23.29 -2.87
C CYS A 80 -3.02 -22.15 -3.87
N ARG A 81 -3.76 -22.39 -4.95
CA ARG A 81 -4.24 -21.35 -5.87
C ARG A 81 -5.15 -20.39 -5.13
N VAL A 82 -6.16 -20.92 -4.44
CA VAL A 82 -7.03 -20.12 -3.58
C VAL A 82 -6.18 -19.36 -2.59
N ASP A 83 -5.25 -19.95 -1.86
CA ASP A 83 -4.39 -19.20 -0.93
C ASP A 83 -3.50 -18.15 -1.61
N LEU A 84 -3.02 -18.36 -2.84
CA LEU A 84 -2.22 -17.39 -3.59
C LEU A 84 -3.07 -16.17 -3.99
N PHE A 85 -4.34 -16.37 -4.34
CA PHE A 85 -5.27 -15.31 -4.76
C PHE A 85 -6.22 -14.80 -3.64
N ALA A 86 -6.36 -15.57 -2.56
CA ALA A 86 -7.20 -15.31 -1.38
C ALA A 86 -6.39 -14.78 -0.20
N ARG A 87 -5.05 -14.92 -0.21
CA ARG A 87 -4.18 -13.86 0.31
C ARG A 87 -4.26 -12.65 -0.62
N LYS A 88 -5.47 -12.11 -0.75
CA LYS A 88 -5.61 -10.67 -0.71
C LYS A 88 -4.79 -10.27 0.52
N ASN A 89 -3.66 -9.60 0.30
CA ASN A 89 -3.22 -8.58 1.26
C ASN A 89 -4.52 -7.96 1.80
N PRO A 90 -4.80 -8.00 3.11
CA PRO A 90 -6.07 -7.49 3.61
C PRO A 90 -6.28 -6.15 2.91
N VAL A 91 -7.32 -6.08 2.08
CA VAL A 91 -7.69 -4.84 1.39
C VAL A 91 -8.28 -4.00 2.51
N GLY A 92 -7.37 -3.40 3.26
CA GLY A 92 -7.54 -3.10 4.67
C GLY A 92 -6.21 -2.58 5.18
N ARG A 93 -6.11 -1.25 5.18
CA ARG A 93 -5.02 -0.48 5.80
C ARG A 93 -4.64 -1.13 7.14
N PRO A 94 -3.34 -1.29 7.46
CA PRO A 94 -2.90 -1.72 8.78
C PRO A 94 -3.67 -0.97 9.85
N SER A 95 -4.20 -1.67 10.87
CA SER A 95 -4.93 -1.03 11.95
C SER A 95 -3.94 -0.17 12.76
N VAL A 96 -3.82 1.11 12.41
CA VAL A 96 -3.04 2.12 13.14
C VAL A 96 -3.63 2.33 14.55
N GLY A 97 -4.85 1.85 14.81
CA GLY A 97 -5.53 1.89 16.10
C GLY A 97 -7.01 1.57 15.96
N ILE A 98 -7.80 1.96 16.96
CA ILE A 98 -9.26 1.81 16.95
C ILE A 98 -9.85 2.70 15.84
N THR A 99 -10.57 2.10 14.90
CA THR A 99 -11.27 2.83 13.84
C THR A 99 -12.71 3.08 14.23
N LYS A 100 -13.12 4.35 14.28
CA LYS A 100 -14.53 4.75 14.42
C LYS A 100 -14.98 5.45 13.14
N LYS A 101 -16.19 5.14 12.67
CA LYS A 101 -16.79 5.81 11.50
C LYS A 101 -17.48 7.10 11.97
N VAL A 102 -17.19 8.19 11.28
CA VAL A 102 -17.86 9.48 11.48
C VAL A 102 -18.39 9.96 10.13
N SER A 103 -19.57 10.57 10.14
CA SER A 103 -20.13 11.25 8.99
C SER A 103 -19.81 12.74 9.11
N LEU A 104 -19.30 13.34 8.04
CA LEU A 104 -19.02 14.77 7.95
C LEU A 104 -19.96 15.39 6.94
N THR A 105 -20.56 16.53 7.30
CA THR A 105 -21.36 17.35 6.40
C THR A 105 -20.68 18.71 6.29
N LEU A 106 -20.25 19.07 5.10
CA LEU A 106 -19.55 20.32 4.79
C LEU A 106 -20.21 20.98 3.57
N PRO A 107 -20.11 22.31 3.44
CA PRO A 107 -20.43 23.02 2.19
C PRO A 107 -19.62 22.49 1.00
N GLU A 108 -20.15 22.66 -0.22
CA GLU A 108 -19.54 22.12 -1.44
C GLU A 108 -18.11 22.64 -1.68
N ASN A 109 -17.88 23.94 -1.47
CA ASN A 109 -16.56 24.56 -1.60
C ASN A 109 -15.52 23.95 -0.63
N GLU A 110 -15.93 23.63 0.60
CA GLU A 110 -15.06 22.98 1.59
C GLU A 110 -14.77 21.54 1.20
N TRP A 111 -15.75 20.82 0.62
CA TRP A 111 -15.52 19.48 0.09
C TRP A 111 -14.55 19.48 -1.09
N THR A 112 -14.69 20.42 -2.03
CA THR A 112 -13.76 20.56 -3.16
C THR A 112 -12.34 20.79 -2.66
N TRP A 113 -12.15 21.76 -1.76
CA TRP A 113 -10.84 22.02 -1.15
C TRP A 113 -10.28 20.77 -0.44
N PHE A 114 -11.11 20.09 0.35
CA PHE A 114 -10.70 18.89 1.09
C PHE A 114 -10.24 17.77 0.15
N GLU A 115 -10.96 17.53 -0.95
CA GLU A 115 -10.63 16.49 -1.92
C GLU A 115 -9.36 16.78 -2.70
N GLU A 116 -9.15 18.03 -3.11
CA GLU A 116 -7.92 18.49 -3.75
C GLU A 116 -6.71 18.26 -2.84
N LYS A 117 -6.80 18.67 -1.56
CA LYS A 117 -5.71 18.50 -0.59
C LYS A 117 -5.48 17.04 -0.21
N ALA A 118 -6.52 16.23 -0.18
CA ALA A 118 -6.41 14.83 0.16
C ALA A 118 -5.67 13.99 -0.88
N ASN A 119 -5.56 14.47 -2.12
CA ASN A 119 -4.89 13.80 -3.24
C ASN A 119 -5.26 12.31 -3.33
N GLY A 120 -6.56 12.01 -3.27
CA GLY A 120 -7.10 10.64 -3.34
C GLY A 120 -7.15 9.87 -2.02
N ASN A 121 -6.55 10.35 -0.91
CA ASN A 121 -6.58 9.68 0.40
C ASN A 121 -7.25 10.52 1.49
N ARG A 122 -8.57 10.69 1.37
CA ARG A 122 -9.42 11.44 2.30
C ARG A 122 -9.20 11.08 3.77
N SER A 123 -9.13 9.78 4.10
CA SER A 123 -8.95 9.34 5.48
C SER A 123 -7.55 9.64 6.03
N GLN A 124 -6.51 9.63 5.19
CA GLN A 124 -5.17 10.05 5.63
C GLN A 124 -5.14 11.53 5.93
N PHE A 125 -5.69 12.33 5.02
CA PHE A 125 -5.73 13.78 5.17
C PHE A 125 -6.56 14.20 6.39
N LEU A 126 -7.74 13.60 6.59
CA LEU A 126 -8.55 13.87 7.79
C LEU A 126 -7.82 13.51 9.09
N ARG A 127 -7.09 12.38 9.12
CA ARG A 127 -6.28 12.03 10.30
C ARG A 127 -5.18 13.05 10.55
N HIS A 128 -4.53 13.53 9.50
CA HIS A 128 -3.51 14.57 9.61
C HIS A 128 -4.10 15.86 10.18
N LEU A 129 -5.22 16.35 9.64
CA LEU A 129 -5.92 17.53 10.16
C LEU A 129 -6.31 17.37 11.64
N VAL A 130 -6.83 16.20 12.03
CA VAL A 130 -7.20 15.93 13.43
C VAL A 130 -5.96 15.91 14.33
N TRP A 131 -4.84 15.33 13.87
CA TRP A 131 -3.58 15.36 14.61
C TRP A 131 -3.03 16.76 14.73
N GLU A 132 -3.03 17.52 13.64
CA GLU A 132 -2.56 18.90 13.61
C GLU A 132 -3.38 19.79 14.53
N ALA A 133 -4.71 19.68 14.51
CA ALA A 133 -5.58 20.43 15.40
C ALA A 133 -5.41 20.06 16.88
N GLN A 134 -4.88 18.88 17.19
CA GLN A 134 -4.55 18.45 18.55
C GLN A 134 -3.08 18.71 18.92
N SER A 135 -2.24 19.10 17.97
CA SER A 135 -0.82 19.30 18.22
C SER A 135 -0.61 20.61 18.99
N PRO A 136 0.11 20.59 20.13
CA PRO A 136 0.45 21.81 20.86
C PRO A 136 1.25 22.82 20.02
N GLU A 137 1.94 22.34 18.98
CA GLU A 137 2.76 23.15 18.09
C GLU A 137 1.92 23.95 17.06
N ASN A 138 0.68 23.53 16.79
CA ASN A 138 -0.22 24.18 15.84
C ASN A 138 -1.27 25.06 16.51
N GLU A 139 -1.32 25.06 17.84
CA GLU A 139 -2.17 26.00 18.57
C GLU A 139 -1.49 27.37 18.56
N TRP A 140 -2.03 28.28 17.75
CA TRP A 140 -1.64 29.68 17.81
C TRP A 140 -1.79 30.19 19.25
N ASN A 141 -0.68 30.55 19.85
CA ASN A 141 -0.63 31.00 21.23
C ASN A 141 0.02 32.38 21.32
N ASN A 142 -0.81 33.41 21.55
CA ASN A 142 -0.35 34.78 21.77
C ASN A 142 0.74 34.87 22.84
N TYR A 143 0.67 34.04 23.89
CA TYR A 143 1.70 34.01 24.94
C TYR A 143 3.03 33.45 24.44
N ALA A 144 3.03 32.49 23.51
CA ALA A 144 4.25 31.99 22.90
C ALA A 144 4.94 33.09 22.07
N CYS A 145 4.17 33.88 21.30
CA CYS A 145 4.69 35.04 20.55
C CYS A 145 5.38 36.04 21.48
N LEU A 146 4.74 36.42 22.60
CA LEU A 146 5.36 37.28 23.60
C LEU A 146 6.61 36.66 24.23
N GLY A 147 6.58 35.36 24.51
CA GLY A 147 7.73 34.62 25.02
C GLY A 147 8.95 34.72 24.09
N TYR A 148 8.75 34.55 22.78
CA TYR A 148 9.80 34.73 21.79
C TYR A 148 10.33 36.17 21.73
N ALA A 149 9.43 37.18 21.79
CA ALA A 149 9.83 38.58 21.83
C ALA A 149 10.69 38.92 23.06
N ILE A 150 10.30 38.44 24.25
CA ILE A 150 11.07 38.60 25.49
C ILE A 150 12.45 37.94 25.36
N ALA A 151 12.51 36.70 24.85
CA ALA A 151 13.76 35.97 24.70
C ALA A 151 14.72 36.66 23.72
N GLY A 152 14.21 37.16 22.59
CA GLY A 152 14.97 37.94 21.62
C GLY A 152 15.50 39.24 22.21
N ALA A 153 14.63 40.02 22.88
CA ALA A 153 15.02 41.28 23.51
C ALA A 153 16.08 41.09 24.60
N LYS A 154 15.97 40.05 25.43
CA LYS A 154 17.00 39.67 26.41
C LYS A 154 18.33 39.32 25.75
N LYS A 155 18.30 38.57 24.64
CA LYS A 155 19.50 38.22 23.87
C LYS A 155 20.20 39.46 23.28
N LEU A 156 19.43 40.49 22.95
CA LEU A 156 19.92 41.80 22.50
C LEU A 156 20.35 42.72 23.65
N GLY A 157 20.20 42.30 24.91
CA GLY A 157 20.61 43.06 26.09
C GLY A 157 19.66 44.20 26.47
N TYR A 158 18.38 44.10 26.11
CA TYR A 158 17.39 45.11 26.50
C TYR A 158 17.13 45.05 28.02
N ASP A 159 16.93 46.22 28.62
CA ASP A 159 16.53 46.35 30.03
C ASP A 159 15.06 45.94 30.24
N GLU A 160 14.66 45.74 31.50
CA GLU A 160 13.31 45.26 31.85
C GLU A 160 12.21 46.24 31.44
N GLU A 161 12.44 47.55 31.51
CA GLU A 161 11.45 48.56 31.12
C GLU A 161 11.16 48.49 29.62
N LYS A 162 12.20 48.42 28.77
CA LYS A 162 12.03 48.26 27.32
C LYS A 162 11.39 46.94 26.93
N ILE A 163 11.73 45.85 27.62
CA ILE A 163 11.08 44.56 27.41
C ILE A 163 9.59 44.68 27.76
N GLN A 164 9.26 45.36 28.86
CA GLN A 164 7.87 45.55 29.27
C GLN A 164 7.08 46.42 28.29
N GLU A 165 7.67 47.52 27.80
CA GLU A 165 7.07 48.37 26.76
C GLU A 165 6.80 47.58 25.48
N LEU A 166 7.80 46.83 24.98
CA LEU A 166 7.68 45.99 23.80
C LEU A 166 6.56 44.96 23.94
N VAL A 167 6.54 44.22 25.05
CA VAL A 167 5.53 43.18 25.30
C VAL A 167 4.13 43.77 25.37
N ARG A 168 3.95 44.93 26.04
CA ARG A 168 2.65 45.60 26.11
C ARG A 168 2.18 46.09 24.75
N ALA A 169 3.08 46.64 23.94
CA ALA A 169 2.76 47.09 22.59
C ALA A 169 2.31 45.91 21.72
N ILE A 170 3.08 44.81 21.70
CA ILE A 170 2.73 43.59 20.95
C ILE A 170 1.39 43.02 21.45
N TYR A 171 1.21 42.92 22.76
CA TYR A 171 -0.03 42.38 23.33
C TYR A 171 -1.26 43.19 22.94
N GLY A 172 -1.15 44.53 22.94
CA GLY A 172 -2.23 45.41 22.50
C GLY A 172 -2.64 45.14 21.06
N GLU A 173 -1.71 44.77 20.18
CA GLU A 173 -2.01 44.49 18.77
C GLU A 173 -2.83 43.21 18.56
N PHE A 174 -2.75 42.25 19.49
CA PHE A 174 -3.51 41.00 19.38
C PHE A 174 -5.02 41.21 19.43
N ASP A 175 -5.49 42.25 20.12
CA ASP A 175 -6.92 42.57 20.20
C ASP A 175 -7.45 43.25 18.93
N TRP A 176 -6.56 43.90 18.15
CA TRP A 176 -6.94 44.73 17.01
C TRP A 176 -6.62 44.11 15.64
N LYS A 177 -5.71 43.14 15.59
CA LYS A 177 -5.24 42.54 14.33
C LYS A 177 -5.49 41.04 14.30
N SER A 178 -6.04 40.57 13.19
CA SER A 178 -6.12 39.13 12.92
C SER A 178 -4.76 38.58 12.49
N VAL A 179 -4.57 37.27 12.66
CA VAL A 179 -3.33 36.58 12.27
C VAL A 179 -2.93 36.85 10.80
N PRO A 180 -3.84 36.78 9.80
CA PRO A 180 -3.46 37.09 8.42
C PRO A 180 -2.99 38.54 8.20
N VAL A 181 -3.53 39.49 8.95
CA VAL A 181 -3.09 40.90 8.87
C VAL A 181 -1.69 41.05 9.46
N ALA A 182 -1.41 40.41 10.58
CA ALA A 182 -0.09 40.43 11.20
C ALA A 182 0.98 39.75 10.30
N GLU A 183 0.64 38.62 9.67
CA GLU A 183 1.52 37.93 8.70
C GLU A 183 1.87 38.84 7.51
N LYS A 184 0.87 39.55 6.99
CA LYS A 184 1.08 40.51 5.90
C LYS A 184 2.04 41.63 6.29
N ILE A 185 1.90 42.18 7.51
CA ILE A 185 2.81 43.23 8.00
C ILE A 185 4.26 42.75 8.02
N TYR A 186 4.51 41.53 8.48
CA TYR A 186 5.87 40.97 8.51
C TYR A 186 6.41 40.70 7.10
N THR A 187 5.63 40.01 6.26
CA THR A 187 6.05 39.61 4.91
C THR A 187 6.26 40.78 3.95
N GLU A 188 5.62 41.93 4.20
CA GLU A 188 5.81 43.17 3.43
C GLU A 188 6.83 44.12 4.05
N SER A 189 7.41 43.78 5.21
CA SER A 189 8.43 44.62 5.87
C SER A 189 9.83 44.38 5.31
N ASP A 190 10.74 45.33 5.54
CA ASP A 190 12.15 45.21 5.15
C ASP A 190 12.98 44.28 6.07
N TYR A 191 12.34 43.63 7.05
CA TYR A 191 12.98 42.82 8.10
C TYR A 191 12.63 41.35 8.02
#